data_AF-A0A3N1HVJ3-F1
#
_entry.id   AF-A0A3N1HVJ3-F1
#
_cell.length_a   1.000
_cell.length_b   1.000
_cell.length_c   1.000
_cell.angle_alpha   90.00
_cell.angle_beta   90.00
_cell.angle_gamma   90.00
#
_symmetry.space_group_name_H-M   'P 1'
#
loop_
_entity.id
_entity.type
_entity.pdbx_description
1 polymer ?
#
loop_
_entity_poly.entity_id
_entity_poly.type
_entity_poly.pdbx_seq_one_letter_code
_entity_poly.pdbx_strand_id
1 'polypeptide(L)'
;MSAGDGADVARTSLRLRDRIGSGGQGDVHALADGSMLFKEYKDPSRVNGAALADLVEFRQSLGQADRNHLDSLAAWPLRRVVEGGRVLGFLMRRAPSEMTWRTAGGSTKLLELQYLIRPPKPAWQEVAQPTPEQRRALALACVEAVGWFHSAGLVIGDISQANVLWSLTPVTTVHFLDCDGFRRVGRAAVQAQAATPDWNDPLVPSTEATVDTDAYKTALVAARIVTRDPYVTPGKELDPVAGCLNDRQDAAVRGLFSQAAGVRGSRPRPSEWQTALSDRGTITLTAAAPRPRPAINHNVLDGARSRTPINLRAPGRRTDSGAL
;
A
#
# COMPACT_ATOMS: atom_id res chain seq x y z
N MET A 1 -24.81 -12.11 -0.29
CA MET A 1 -24.53 -11.35 -1.53
C MET A 1 -23.07 -11.57 -1.90
N SER A 2 -22.73 -11.88 -3.17
CA SER A 2 -21.32 -12.07 -3.54
C SER A 2 -20.66 -10.69 -3.76
N ALA A 3 -19.40 -10.56 -3.34
CA ALA A 3 -18.55 -9.39 -3.58
C ALA A 3 -17.99 -9.33 -5.01
N GLY A 4 -18.50 -10.17 -5.92
CA GLY A 4 -17.79 -10.56 -7.14
C GLY A 4 -17.78 -9.51 -8.24
N ASP A 5 -18.92 -8.88 -8.53
CA ASP A 5 -19.12 -8.11 -9.76
C ASP A 5 -18.83 -6.60 -9.65
N GLY A 6 -18.78 -6.05 -8.43
CA GLY A 6 -18.59 -4.62 -8.20
C GLY A 6 -19.82 -3.75 -8.49
N ALA A 7 -20.98 -4.36 -8.79
CA ALA A 7 -22.20 -3.62 -9.11
C ALA A 7 -22.69 -2.81 -7.89
N ASP A 8 -23.37 -1.69 -8.11
CA ASP A 8 -23.95 -0.93 -6.99
C ASP A 8 -24.99 -1.75 -6.21
N VAL A 9 -25.22 -1.38 -4.95
CA VAL A 9 -26.23 -1.99 -4.07
C VAL A 9 -27.19 -0.92 -3.59
N ALA A 10 -28.49 -1.19 -3.65
CA ALA A 10 -29.49 -0.30 -3.06
C ALA A 10 -29.39 -0.34 -1.52
N ARG A 11 -29.43 0.81 -0.86
CA ARG A 11 -29.43 0.89 0.61
C ARG A 11 -30.55 0.08 1.27
N THR A 12 -31.71 0.02 0.60
CA THR A 12 -32.91 -0.70 1.04
C THR A 12 -32.76 -2.22 0.98
N SER A 13 -31.83 -2.75 0.17
CA SER A 13 -31.56 -4.20 0.14
C SER A 13 -30.60 -4.65 1.25
N LEU A 14 -30.00 -3.71 2.00
CA LEU A 14 -29.11 -4.01 3.11
C LEU A 14 -29.89 -4.12 4.42
N ARG A 15 -29.66 -5.22 5.14
CA ARG A 15 -30.04 -5.36 6.55
C ARG A 15 -28.80 -5.13 7.40
N LEU A 16 -28.83 -4.10 8.24
CA LEU A 16 -27.72 -3.72 9.11
C LEU A 16 -27.92 -4.29 10.52
N ARG A 17 -26.81 -4.61 11.19
CA ARG A 17 -26.71 -4.82 12.64
C ARG A 17 -26.16 -3.56 13.31
N ASP A 18 -25.71 -3.73 14.54
CA ASP A 18 -25.07 -2.70 15.34
C ASP A 18 -23.94 -1.99 14.59
N ARG A 19 -23.82 -0.69 14.88
CA ARG A 19 -22.67 0.11 14.50
C ARG A 19 -21.45 -0.41 15.26
N ILE A 20 -20.44 -0.86 14.52
CA ILE A 20 -19.21 -1.43 15.08
C ILE A 20 -18.08 -0.41 15.20
N GLY A 21 -18.22 0.76 14.56
CA GLY A 21 -17.27 1.86 14.66
C GLY A 21 -17.86 3.17 14.14
N SER A 22 -17.28 4.28 14.57
CA SER A 22 -17.56 5.62 14.06
C SER A 22 -16.25 6.40 13.99
N GLY A 23 -15.98 7.01 12.84
CA GLY A 23 -14.78 7.82 12.58
C GLY A 23 -15.13 9.22 12.11
N GLY A 24 -14.13 10.00 11.71
CA GLY A 24 -14.33 11.38 11.24
C GLY A 24 -15.21 11.49 9.98
N GLN A 25 -15.09 10.52 9.07
CA GLN A 25 -15.72 10.59 7.74
C GLN A 25 -16.96 9.68 7.58
N GLY A 26 -17.19 8.75 8.51
CA GLY A 26 -18.27 7.79 8.38
C GLY A 26 -18.47 6.90 9.59
N ASP A 27 -19.60 6.20 9.58
CA ASP A 27 -19.95 5.13 10.51
C ASP A 27 -19.78 3.78 9.83
N VAL A 28 -19.45 2.74 10.59
CA VAL A 28 -19.25 1.38 10.08
C VAL A 28 -20.25 0.44 10.71
N HIS A 29 -21.04 -0.23 9.87
CA HIS A 29 -22.09 -1.15 10.26
C HIS A 29 -21.76 -2.56 9.78
N ALA A 30 -22.03 -3.57 10.60
CA ALA A 30 -22.01 -4.95 10.13
C ALA A 30 -23.29 -5.25 9.34
N LEU A 31 -23.20 -6.02 8.26
CA LEU A 31 -24.39 -6.60 7.63
C LEU A 31 -24.99 -7.70 8.52
N ALA A 32 -26.29 -7.95 8.38
CA ALA A 32 -27.03 -8.92 9.18
C ALA A 32 -26.58 -10.36 8.98
N ASP A 33 -26.04 -10.70 7.81
CA ASP A 33 -25.43 -12.01 7.52
C ASP A 33 -23.98 -12.10 8.01
N GLY A 34 -23.40 -11.02 8.52
CA GLY A 34 -22.02 -10.94 8.99
C GLY A 34 -20.97 -10.99 7.88
N SER A 35 -21.38 -11.01 6.60
CA SER A 35 -20.49 -11.24 5.46
C SER A 35 -19.54 -10.08 5.18
N MET A 36 -20.02 -8.85 5.39
CA MET A 36 -19.32 -7.62 5.02
C MET A 36 -19.63 -6.50 6.02
N LEU A 37 -18.88 -5.42 5.88
CA LEU A 37 -19.11 -4.14 6.54
C LEU A 37 -19.65 -3.14 5.53
N PHE A 38 -20.54 -2.27 6.00
CA PHE A 38 -20.99 -1.09 5.28
C PHE A 38 -20.39 0.14 5.96
N LYS A 39 -19.54 0.87 5.25
CA LYS A 39 -19.08 2.20 5.68
C LYS A 39 -20.05 3.24 5.09
N GLU A 40 -20.77 3.92 5.96
CA GLU A 40 -21.75 4.96 5.64
C GLU A 40 -21.14 6.34 5.89
N TYR A 41 -21.16 7.21 4.88
CA TYR A 41 -20.60 8.56 5.01
C TYR A 41 -21.49 9.45 5.86
N LYS A 42 -20.89 10.29 6.70
CA LYS A 42 -21.62 11.27 7.52
C LYS A 42 -22.27 12.37 6.69
N ASP A 43 -21.60 12.79 5.61
CA ASP A 43 -22.14 13.76 4.65
C ASP A 43 -22.04 13.21 3.22
N PRO A 44 -23.02 12.38 2.79
CA PRO A 44 -23.06 11.84 1.43
C PRO A 44 -23.10 12.90 0.32
N SER A 45 -23.45 14.15 0.63
CA SER A 45 -23.53 15.21 -0.39
C SER A 45 -22.14 15.70 -0.85
N ARG A 46 -21.11 15.48 -0.02
CA ARG A 46 -19.71 15.85 -0.31
C ARG A 46 -18.90 14.72 -0.94
N VAL A 47 -19.52 13.57 -1.19
CA VAL A 47 -18.85 12.38 -1.70
C VAL A 47 -18.79 12.42 -3.22
N ASN A 48 -17.58 12.29 -3.76
CA ASN A 48 -17.39 12.05 -5.18
C ASN A 48 -17.65 10.57 -5.49
N GLY A 49 -18.90 10.27 -5.85
CA GLY A 49 -19.33 8.91 -6.18
C GLY A 49 -18.63 8.29 -7.40
N ALA A 50 -18.10 9.11 -8.32
CA ALA A 50 -17.33 8.64 -9.46
C ALA A 50 -15.92 8.19 -9.03
N ALA A 51 -15.25 8.96 -8.18
CA ALA A 51 -13.96 8.55 -7.62
C ALA A 51 -14.07 7.25 -6.79
N LEU A 52 -15.18 7.04 -6.07
CA LEU A 52 -15.40 5.76 -5.38
C LEU A 52 -15.65 4.61 -6.36
N ALA A 53 -16.29 4.89 -7.50
CA ALA A 53 -16.45 3.90 -8.57
C ALA A 53 -15.09 3.50 -9.16
N ASP A 54 -14.19 4.47 -9.36
CA ASP A 54 -12.83 4.21 -9.86
C ASP A 54 -12.08 3.20 -8.97
N LEU A 55 -12.28 3.24 -7.64
CA LEU A 55 -11.67 2.29 -6.70
C LEU A 55 -12.30 0.88 -6.80
N VAL A 56 -13.62 0.81 -6.94
CA VAL A 56 -14.32 -0.46 -7.15
C VAL A 56 -13.89 -1.09 -8.47
N GLU A 57 -13.86 -0.30 -9.55
CA GLU A 57 -13.43 -0.73 -10.88
C GLU A 57 -11.95 -1.13 -10.90
N PHE A 58 -11.07 -0.39 -10.19
CA PHE A 58 -9.67 -0.75 -10.07
C PHE A 58 -9.51 -2.20 -9.60
N ARG A 59 -10.19 -2.60 -8.51
CA ARG A 59 -10.17 -3.99 -8.03
C ARG A 59 -10.67 -4.99 -9.06
N GLN A 60 -11.71 -4.64 -9.83
CA GLN A 60 -12.27 -5.51 -10.87
C GLN A 60 -11.34 -5.63 -12.09
N SER A 61 -10.51 -4.63 -12.35
CA SER A 61 -9.51 -4.66 -13.41
C SER A 61 -8.30 -5.55 -13.10
N LEU A 62 -8.05 -5.84 -11.80
CA LEU A 62 -6.95 -6.69 -11.38
C LEU A 62 -7.19 -8.15 -11.75
N GLY A 63 -6.11 -8.83 -12.18
CA GLY A 63 -6.07 -10.28 -12.28
C GLY A 63 -6.27 -10.97 -10.92
N GLN A 64 -6.59 -12.26 -10.92
CA GLN A 64 -6.99 -12.96 -9.70
C GLN A 64 -5.93 -12.91 -8.58
N ALA A 65 -4.63 -13.01 -8.94
CA ALA A 65 -3.54 -12.97 -7.97
C ALA A 65 -3.44 -11.59 -7.28
N ASP A 66 -3.39 -10.51 -8.06
CA ASP A 66 -3.31 -9.14 -7.53
C ASP A 66 -4.58 -8.75 -6.77
N ARG A 67 -5.75 -9.21 -7.22
CA ARG A 67 -7.01 -8.99 -6.51
C ARG A 67 -7.02 -9.69 -5.15
N ASN A 68 -6.56 -10.94 -5.08
CA ASN A 68 -6.41 -11.66 -3.82
C ASN A 68 -5.41 -10.96 -2.89
N HIS A 69 -4.32 -10.44 -3.45
CA HIS A 69 -3.33 -9.71 -2.70
C HIS A 69 -3.90 -8.40 -2.13
N LEU A 70 -4.59 -7.60 -2.96
CA LEU A 70 -5.31 -6.39 -2.53
C LEU A 70 -6.29 -6.71 -1.38
N ASP A 71 -7.11 -7.73 -1.57
CA ASP A 71 -8.10 -8.14 -0.58
C ASP A 71 -7.48 -8.59 0.74
N SER A 72 -6.26 -9.13 0.71
CA SER A 72 -5.52 -9.51 1.91
C SER A 72 -4.87 -8.31 2.60
N LEU A 73 -4.44 -7.31 1.81
CA LEU A 73 -3.74 -6.12 2.29
C LEU A 73 -4.66 -5.00 2.77
N ALA A 74 -5.92 -4.94 2.34
CA ALA A 74 -6.75 -3.76 2.54
C ALA A 74 -8.24 -4.05 2.74
N ALA A 75 -8.89 -3.22 3.56
CA ALA A 75 -10.34 -3.13 3.66
C ALA A 75 -10.87 -2.33 2.46
N TRP A 76 -10.74 -2.91 1.27
CA TRP A 76 -10.96 -2.23 0.00
C TRP A 76 -12.46 -2.01 -0.33
N PRO A 77 -12.84 -0.88 -0.97
CA PRO A 77 -14.19 -0.69 -1.49
C PRO A 77 -14.58 -1.74 -2.54
N LEU A 78 -15.61 -2.53 -2.25
CA LEU A 78 -16.07 -3.62 -3.13
C LEU A 78 -17.23 -3.21 -4.02
N ARG A 79 -18.18 -2.44 -3.46
CA ARG A 79 -19.44 -2.04 -4.10
C ARG A 79 -19.89 -0.72 -3.49
N ARG A 80 -20.42 0.20 -4.30
CA ARG A 80 -21.05 1.41 -3.76
C ARG A 80 -22.44 1.07 -3.24
N VAL A 81 -22.84 1.73 -2.17
CA VAL A 81 -24.20 1.68 -1.65
C VAL A 81 -24.90 2.97 -2.05
N VAL A 82 -26.03 2.85 -2.74
CA VAL A 82 -26.74 3.96 -3.34
C VAL A 82 -28.20 4.04 -2.87
N GLU A 83 -28.72 5.26 -2.81
CA GLU A 83 -30.14 5.52 -2.55
C GLU A 83 -30.57 6.78 -3.32
N GLY A 84 -31.63 6.67 -4.12
CA GLY A 84 -32.12 7.80 -4.93
C GLY A 84 -31.04 8.37 -5.88
N GLY A 85 -30.14 7.54 -6.39
CA GLY A 85 -29.01 7.97 -7.25
C GLY A 85 -27.82 8.58 -6.51
N ARG A 86 -27.89 8.75 -5.18
CA ARG A 86 -26.79 9.26 -4.36
C ARG A 86 -25.99 8.12 -3.74
N VAL A 87 -24.66 8.26 -3.74
CA VAL A 87 -23.75 7.34 -3.05
C VAL A 87 -23.76 7.64 -1.56
N LEU A 88 -24.20 6.69 -0.75
CA LEU A 88 -24.22 6.78 0.71
C LEU A 88 -22.95 6.24 1.37
N GLY A 89 -22.23 5.36 0.67
CA GLY A 89 -21.11 4.63 1.25
C GLY A 89 -20.66 3.47 0.38
N PHE A 90 -19.97 2.51 0.98
CA PHE A 90 -19.52 1.30 0.29
C PHE A 90 -19.49 0.07 1.19
N LEU A 91 -19.56 -1.10 0.54
CA LEU A 91 -19.32 -2.39 1.17
C LEU A 91 -17.83 -2.74 1.12
N MET A 92 -17.32 -3.29 2.21
CA MET A 92 -15.95 -3.80 2.32
C MET A 92 -15.88 -5.07 3.16
N ARG A 93 -14.77 -5.81 3.03
CA ARG A 93 -14.49 -6.94 3.94
C ARG A 93 -14.13 -6.44 5.32
N ARG A 94 -14.30 -7.32 6.32
CA ARG A 94 -13.72 -7.12 7.65
C ARG A 94 -12.21 -7.27 7.56
N ALA A 95 -11.49 -6.52 8.40
CA ALA A 95 -10.10 -6.83 8.67
C ALA A 95 -9.97 -8.27 9.23
N PRO A 96 -8.83 -8.94 8.99
CA PRO A 96 -8.56 -10.27 9.55
C PRO A 96 -8.76 -10.33 11.07
N SER A 97 -9.30 -11.43 11.58
CA SER A 97 -9.58 -11.61 13.01
C SER A 97 -8.34 -11.52 13.90
N GLU A 98 -7.19 -11.89 13.35
CA GLU A 98 -5.87 -11.89 13.97
C GLU A 98 -5.35 -10.46 14.22
N MET A 99 -6.00 -9.45 13.64
CA MET A 99 -5.68 -8.03 13.82
C MET A 99 -6.59 -7.38 14.86
N THR A 100 -6.99 -8.16 15.86
CA THR A 100 -7.81 -7.69 16.99
C THR A 100 -7.22 -8.16 18.32
N TRP A 101 -7.54 -7.43 19.38
CA TRP A 101 -7.21 -7.80 20.75
C TRP A 101 -8.39 -7.55 21.68
N ARG A 102 -8.40 -8.22 22.84
CA ARG A 102 -9.45 -8.05 23.85
C ARG A 102 -8.97 -7.17 24.98
N THR A 103 -9.73 -6.13 25.27
CA THR A 103 -9.54 -5.30 26.46
C THR A 103 -9.90 -6.09 27.72
N ALA A 104 -9.37 -5.65 28.88
CA ALA A 104 -9.73 -6.22 30.18
C ALA A 104 -11.25 -6.16 30.47
N GLY A 105 -11.95 -5.16 29.92
CA GLY A 105 -13.41 -5.04 30.00
C GLY A 105 -14.18 -5.95 29.03
N GLY A 106 -13.52 -6.87 28.33
CA GLY A 106 -14.14 -7.84 27.43
C GLY A 106 -14.47 -7.32 26.02
N SER A 107 -14.25 -6.03 25.74
CA SER A 107 -14.46 -5.47 24.40
C SER A 107 -13.33 -5.85 23.45
N THR A 108 -13.66 -6.17 22.20
CA THR A 108 -12.69 -6.39 21.12
C THR A 108 -12.32 -5.06 20.46
N LYS A 109 -11.02 -4.82 20.25
CA LYS A 109 -10.48 -3.66 19.54
C LYS A 109 -9.54 -4.09 18.42
N LEU A 110 -9.36 -3.22 17.43
CA LEU A 110 -8.39 -3.45 16.36
C LEU A 110 -6.95 -3.26 16.88
N LEU A 111 -6.00 -4.04 16.35
CA LEU A 111 -4.57 -3.86 16.57
C LEU A 111 -4.03 -2.77 15.64
N GLU A 112 -4.42 -1.54 15.92
CA GLU A 112 -3.93 -0.35 15.22
C GLU A 112 -2.43 -0.13 15.48
N LEU A 113 -1.76 0.50 14.51
CA LEU A 113 -0.34 0.80 14.58
C LEU A 113 0.03 1.66 15.79
N GLN A 114 -0.91 2.44 16.35
CA GLN A 114 -0.67 3.21 17.58
C GLN A 114 -0.18 2.36 18.76
N TYR A 115 -0.59 1.09 18.85
CA TYR A 115 -0.16 0.17 19.90
C TYR A 115 1.25 -0.38 19.67
N LEU A 116 1.74 -0.34 18.42
CA LEU A 116 3.07 -0.81 18.03
C LEU A 116 4.15 0.24 18.24
N ILE A 117 3.84 1.50 17.92
CA ILE A 117 4.80 2.62 17.91
C ILE A 117 4.89 3.34 19.26
N ARG A 118 4.15 2.89 20.28
CA ARG A 118 4.19 3.46 21.64
C ARG A 118 4.64 2.40 22.64
N PRO A 119 5.29 2.81 23.73
CA PRO A 119 5.45 1.95 24.90
C PRO A 119 4.08 1.44 25.40
N PRO A 120 4.00 0.18 25.86
CA PRO A 120 2.76 -0.35 26.42
C PRO A 120 2.34 0.45 27.67
N LYS A 121 1.03 0.61 27.86
CA LYS A 121 0.41 1.24 29.02
C LYS A 121 -0.46 0.22 29.74
N PRO A 122 -0.74 0.39 31.05
CA PRO A 122 -1.59 -0.54 31.80
C PRO A 122 -2.93 -0.85 31.12
N ALA A 123 -3.55 0.15 30.47
CA ALA A 123 -4.83 0.00 29.79
C ALA A 123 -4.83 -0.97 28.58
N TRP A 124 -3.67 -1.33 28.06
CA TRP A 124 -3.52 -2.22 26.90
C TRP A 124 -2.32 -3.15 27.02
N GLN A 125 -1.97 -3.54 28.24
CA GLN A 125 -0.86 -4.46 28.52
C GLN A 125 -1.02 -5.83 27.86
N GLU A 126 -2.26 -6.22 27.56
CA GLU A 126 -2.60 -7.47 26.85
C GLU A 126 -2.24 -7.43 25.36
N VAL A 127 -1.92 -6.25 24.80
CA VAL A 127 -1.44 -6.15 23.42
C VAL A 127 -0.03 -6.73 23.35
N ALA A 128 0.12 -7.80 22.57
CA ALA A 128 1.39 -8.47 22.33
C ALA A 128 2.49 -7.46 21.95
N GLN A 129 3.66 -7.59 22.57
CA GLN A 129 4.81 -6.76 22.24
C GLN A 129 5.71 -7.53 21.28
N PRO A 130 5.94 -7.04 20.05
CA PRO A 130 6.79 -7.76 19.09
C PRO A 130 8.25 -7.79 19.54
N THR A 131 8.95 -8.87 19.19
CA THR A 131 10.41 -8.91 19.28
C THR A 131 11.05 -7.86 18.35
N PRO A 132 12.32 -7.49 18.55
CA PRO A 132 13.01 -6.57 17.65
C PRO A 132 12.97 -7.02 16.18
N GLU A 133 13.09 -8.32 15.90
CA GLU A 133 13.02 -8.89 14.54
C GLU A 133 11.60 -8.78 13.97
N GLN A 134 10.58 -9.09 14.76
CA GLN A 134 9.18 -8.92 14.36
C GLN A 134 8.84 -7.46 14.08
N ARG A 135 9.40 -6.53 14.86
CA ARG A 135 9.25 -5.08 14.65
C ARG A 135 9.85 -4.65 13.32
N ARG A 136 11.06 -5.12 12.98
CA ARG A 136 11.65 -4.89 11.66
C ARG A 136 10.79 -5.52 10.54
N ALA A 137 10.29 -6.73 10.75
CA ALA A 137 9.42 -7.40 9.78
C ALA A 137 8.09 -6.65 9.56
N LEU A 138 7.51 -6.03 10.61
CA LEU A 138 6.33 -5.16 10.49
C LEU A 138 6.65 -3.88 9.70
N ALA A 139 7.80 -3.25 9.96
CA ALA A 139 8.25 -2.10 9.19
C ALA A 139 8.45 -2.47 7.71
N LEU A 140 9.06 -3.63 7.43
CA LEU A 140 9.23 -4.16 6.08
C LEU A 140 7.87 -4.38 5.40
N ALA A 141 6.94 -5.07 6.07
CA ALA A 141 5.60 -5.34 5.53
C ALA A 141 4.83 -4.05 5.19
N CYS A 142 4.95 -3.00 6.02
CA CYS A 142 4.39 -1.68 5.71
C CYS A 142 4.96 -1.09 4.42
N VAL A 143 6.29 -1.05 4.26
CA VAL A 143 6.92 -0.45 3.07
C VAL A 143 6.76 -1.32 1.82
N GLU A 144 6.60 -2.64 1.97
CA GLU A 144 6.23 -3.56 0.90
C GLU A 144 4.81 -3.27 0.41
N ALA A 145 3.84 -3.16 1.33
CA ALA A 145 2.46 -2.82 0.99
C ALA A 145 2.35 -1.45 0.30
N VAL A 146 3.01 -0.42 0.83
CA VAL A 146 3.03 0.91 0.20
C VAL A 146 3.67 0.85 -1.19
N GLY A 147 4.79 0.13 -1.33
CA GLY A 147 5.43 -0.09 -2.62
C GLY A 147 4.51 -0.79 -3.63
N TRP A 148 3.74 -1.79 -3.18
CA TRP A 148 2.77 -2.47 -4.03
C TRP A 148 1.66 -1.52 -4.51
N PHE A 149 1.07 -0.73 -3.61
CA PHE A 149 0.05 0.25 -4.00
C PHE A 149 0.58 1.28 -5.00
N HIS A 150 1.78 1.82 -4.77
CA HIS A 150 2.43 2.75 -5.70
C HIS A 150 2.71 2.10 -7.05
N SER A 151 3.17 0.85 -7.07
CA SER A 151 3.41 0.11 -8.31
C SER A 151 2.12 -0.16 -9.10
N ALA A 152 0.99 -0.28 -8.41
CA ALA A 152 -0.34 -0.40 -9.01
C ALA A 152 -0.93 0.96 -9.44
N GLY A 153 -0.17 2.06 -9.32
CA GLY A 153 -0.59 3.39 -9.73
C GLY A 153 -1.54 4.08 -8.76
N LEU A 154 -1.48 3.72 -7.47
CA LEU A 154 -2.27 4.33 -6.42
C LEU A 154 -1.46 5.34 -5.58
N VAL A 155 -2.15 6.37 -5.13
CA VAL A 155 -1.76 7.27 -4.03
C VAL A 155 -2.62 6.90 -2.83
N ILE A 156 -1.99 6.73 -1.67
CA ILE A 156 -2.61 6.28 -0.43
C ILE A 156 -3.21 7.47 0.32
N GLY A 157 -2.47 8.57 0.41
CA GLY A 157 -2.89 9.78 1.08
C GLY A 157 -2.71 9.70 2.59
N ASP A 158 -3.46 8.86 3.31
CA ASP A 158 -3.41 8.81 4.79
C ASP A 158 -2.79 7.52 5.35
N ILE A 159 -1.47 7.38 5.17
CA ILE A 159 -0.66 6.40 5.92
C ILE A 159 -0.51 6.92 7.35
N SER A 160 -1.15 6.25 8.32
CA SER A 160 -1.18 6.73 9.69
C SER A 160 -1.35 5.63 10.73
N GLN A 161 -1.22 6.01 12.00
CA GLN A 161 -1.35 5.09 13.13
C GLN A 161 -2.75 4.47 13.29
N ALA A 162 -3.79 5.12 12.74
CA ALA A 162 -5.17 4.68 12.83
C ALA A 162 -5.60 3.85 11.61
N ASN A 163 -4.90 4.00 10.47
CA ASN A 163 -5.26 3.37 9.21
C ASN A 163 -4.43 2.13 8.86
N VAL A 164 -3.47 1.76 9.71
CA VAL A 164 -2.66 0.56 9.54
C VAL A 164 -2.88 -0.36 10.74
N LEU A 165 -3.34 -1.57 10.45
CA LEU A 165 -3.41 -2.68 11.40
C LEU A 165 -2.20 -3.58 11.26
N TRP A 166 -1.90 -4.32 12.31
CA TRP A 166 -0.82 -5.31 12.30
C TRP A 166 -1.23 -6.60 13.00
N SER A 167 -0.56 -7.69 12.64
CA SER A 167 -0.60 -8.94 13.38
C SER A 167 0.77 -9.62 13.38
N LEU A 168 1.00 -10.47 14.37
CA LEU A 168 2.18 -11.35 14.48
C LEU A 168 1.84 -12.81 14.13
N THR A 169 0.55 -13.14 14.03
CA THR A 169 0.07 -14.51 13.86
C THR A 169 -0.84 -14.62 12.61
N PRO A 170 -0.74 -15.71 11.84
CA PRO A 170 0.28 -16.76 11.90
C PRO A 170 1.67 -16.27 11.48
N VAL A 171 1.75 -15.14 10.78
CA VAL A 171 2.98 -14.46 10.38
C VAL A 171 2.81 -12.95 10.52
N THR A 172 3.93 -12.25 10.56
CA THR A 172 3.96 -10.78 10.63
C THR A 172 3.30 -10.18 9.38
N THR A 173 2.20 -9.47 9.57
CA THR A 173 1.38 -8.90 8.49
C THR A 173 0.81 -7.54 8.86
N VAL A 174 0.43 -6.78 7.84
CA VAL A 174 -0.21 -5.48 7.96
C VAL A 174 -1.47 -5.43 7.12
N HIS A 175 -2.42 -4.58 7.50
CA HIS A 175 -3.66 -4.39 6.73
C HIS A 175 -4.08 -2.92 6.78
N PHE A 176 -4.41 -2.35 5.63
CA PHE A 176 -4.79 -0.96 5.48
C PHE A 176 -6.30 -0.80 5.64
N LEU A 177 -6.69 0.20 6.40
CA LEU A 177 -8.07 0.65 6.55
C LEU A 177 -8.29 1.94 5.74
N ASP A 178 -9.54 2.41 5.77
CA ASP A 178 -9.90 3.72 5.24
C ASP A 178 -9.49 3.94 3.77
N CYS A 179 -9.63 2.88 2.98
CA CYS A 179 -9.10 2.80 1.62
C CYS A 179 -9.87 3.65 0.59
N ASP A 180 -10.95 4.30 0.99
CA ASP A 180 -11.65 5.34 0.22
C ASP A 180 -10.89 6.68 0.18
N GLY A 181 -9.85 6.85 1.00
CA GLY A 181 -8.87 7.93 0.83
C GLY A 181 -7.88 7.71 -0.33
N PHE A 182 -7.76 6.47 -0.82
CA PHE A 182 -6.86 6.13 -1.91
C PHE A 182 -7.40 6.70 -3.22
N ARG A 183 -6.50 6.91 -4.18
CA ARG A 183 -6.88 7.27 -5.54
C ARG A 183 -5.86 6.80 -6.55
N ARG A 184 -6.30 6.61 -7.78
CA ARG A 184 -5.37 6.42 -8.90
C ARG A 184 -4.64 7.74 -9.18
N VAL A 185 -3.36 7.67 -9.50
CA VAL A 185 -2.55 8.85 -9.85
C VAL A 185 -3.27 9.65 -10.95
N GLY A 186 -3.42 10.96 -10.72
CA GLY A 186 -4.11 11.87 -11.66
C GLY A 186 -5.65 11.82 -11.62
N ARG A 187 -6.26 11.01 -10.76
CA ARG A 187 -7.73 10.99 -10.56
C ARG A 187 -8.14 11.80 -9.32
N ALA A 188 -9.42 12.14 -9.25
CA ALA A 188 -10.00 12.85 -8.12
C ALA A 188 -10.09 11.94 -6.88
N ALA A 189 -10.09 12.53 -5.68
CA ALA A 189 -10.35 11.82 -4.43
C ALA A 189 -11.85 11.64 -4.18
N VAL A 190 -12.21 10.64 -3.36
CA VAL A 190 -13.60 10.38 -2.94
C VAL A 190 -14.14 11.49 -2.04
N GLN A 191 -13.30 11.99 -1.14
CA GLN A 191 -13.61 13.08 -0.23
C GLN A 191 -12.37 13.99 -0.06
N ALA A 192 -12.56 15.12 0.63
CA ALA A 192 -11.44 15.94 1.08
C ALA A 192 -10.49 15.10 1.93
N GLN A 193 -9.19 15.27 1.71
CA GLN A 193 -8.14 14.54 2.39
C GLN A 193 -8.23 14.80 3.91
N ALA A 194 -8.38 13.73 4.69
CA ALA A 194 -8.22 13.78 6.13
C ALA A 194 -6.73 13.85 6.47
N ALA A 195 -6.42 14.52 7.58
CA ALA A 195 -5.07 14.65 8.08
C ALA A 195 -5.00 14.03 9.48
N THR A 196 -4.15 13.02 9.64
CA THR A 196 -3.82 12.51 10.98
C THR A 196 -2.77 13.43 11.62
N PRO A 197 -3.01 13.98 12.84
CA PRO A 197 -2.02 14.79 13.55
C PRO A 197 -0.68 14.06 13.68
N ASP A 198 0.42 14.79 13.58
CA ASP A 198 1.80 14.27 13.61
C ASP A 198 2.20 13.32 12.46
N TRP A 199 1.36 13.13 11.44
CA TRP A 199 1.68 12.32 10.26
C TRP A 199 1.84 13.14 8.97
N ASN A 200 1.63 14.46 9.05
CA ASN A 200 1.70 15.32 7.87
C ASN A 200 3.14 15.67 7.50
N ASP A 201 3.37 15.82 6.21
CA ASP A 201 4.58 16.39 5.67
C ASP A 201 4.60 17.90 5.94
N PRO A 202 5.63 18.45 6.61
CA PRO A 202 5.69 19.86 6.97
C PRO A 202 5.92 20.79 5.76
N LEU A 203 6.33 20.26 4.61
CA LEU A 203 6.66 21.06 3.42
C LEU A 203 5.49 21.25 2.45
N VAL A 204 4.35 20.60 2.71
CA VAL A 204 3.16 20.64 1.85
C VAL A 204 1.88 20.79 2.69
N PRO A 205 0.79 21.35 2.13
CA PRO A 205 -0.48 21.39 2.83
C PRO A 205 -0.96 19.98 3.19
N SER A 206 -1.53 19.81 4.39
CA SER A 206 -2.05 18.51 4.86
C SER A 206 -3.23 17.97 4.02
N THR A 207 -3.81 18.81 3.18
CA THR A 207 -4.87 18.44 2.23
C THR A 207 -4.33 17.83 0.94
N GLU A 208 -3.02 17.90 0.69
CA GLU A 208 -2.38 17.31 -0.48
C GLU A 208 -2.00 15.85 -0.23
N ALA A 209 -2.23 15.02 -1.24
CA ALA A 209 -1.81 13.63 -1.23
C ALA A 209 -1.19 13.27 -2.59
N THR A 210 0.05 12.83 -2.57
CA THR A 210 0.80 12.42 -3.75
C THR A 210 1.69 11.24 -3.39
N VAL A 211 2.28 10.61 -4.40
CA VAL A 211 3.34 9.60 -4.20
C VAL A 211 4.48 10.15 -3.35
N ASP A 212 4.78 11.45 -3.47
CA ASP A 212 5.85 12.09 -2.71
C ASP A 212 5.48 12.32 -1.23
N THR A 213 4.24 12.73 -0.94
CA THR A 213 3.76 12.82 0.46
C THR A 213 3.64 11.43 1.09
N ASP A 214 3.24 10.43 0.31
CA ASP A 214 3.25 9.03 0.75
C ASP A 214 4.68 8.56 1.04
N ALA A 215 5.69 8.98 0.27
CA ALA A 215 7.09 8.65 0.54
C ALA A 215 7.56 9.23 1.89
N TYR A 216 7.17 10.47 2.22
CA TYR A 216 7.41 11.04 3.55
C TYR A 216 6.72 10.21 4.65
N LYS A 217 5.45 9.85 4.46
CA LYS A 217 4.70 9.04 5.43
C LYS A 217 5.21 7.59 5.51
N THR A 218 5.83 7.08 4.46
CA THR A 218 6.53 5.78 4.42
C THR A 218 7.77 5.81 5.31
N ALA A 219 8.53 6.92 5.29
CA ALA A 219 9.64 7.11 6.21
C ALA A 219 9.16 7.19 7.67
N LEU A 220 8.04 7.90 7.92
CA LEU A 220 7.43 7.93 9.25
C LEU A 220 7.02 6.54 9.72
N VAL A 221 6.27 5.77 8.93
CA VAL A 221 5.77 4.46 9.34
C VAL A 221 6.94 3.52 9.64
N ALA A 222 7.97 3.48 8.78
CA ALA A 222 9.13 2.63 8.97
C ALA A 222 9.92 3.01 10.23
N ALA A 223 10.27 4.30 10.37
CA ALA A 223 11.06 4.80 11.50
C ALA A 223 10.34 4.62 12.84
N ARG A 224 9.06 5.04 12.93
CA ARG A 224 8.28 4.96 14.18
C ARG A 224 8.07 3.52 14.64
N ILE A 225 8.00 2.58 13.71
CA ILE A 225 7.98 1.15 14.04
C ILE A 225 9.31 0.74 14.64
N VAL A 226 10.44 0.96 13.96
CA VAL A 226 11.75 0.45 14.44
C VAL A 226 12.25 1.12 15.71
N THR A 227 11.87 2.37 15.97
CA THR A 227 12.26 3.10 17.19
C THR A 227 11.27 2.95 18.34
N ARG A 228 10.01 2.55 18.07
CA ARG A 228 8.90 2.63 19.04
C ARG A 228 8.75 4.07 19.59
N ASP A 229 8.92 5.05 18.73
CA ASP A 229 8.70 6.47 19.02
C ASP A 229 7.62 7.01 18.08
N PRO A 230 6.46 7.45 18.59
CA PRO A 230 5.39 7.98 17.74
C PRO A 230 5.65 9.39 17.19
N TYR A 231 6.71 10.08 17.64
CA TYR A 231 6.96 11.49 17.32
C TYR A 231 8.22 11.72 16.50
N VAL A 232 9.04 10.69 16.27
CA VAL A 232 10.20 10.82 15.38
C VAL A 232 9.74 11.24 13.97
N THR A 233 10.48 12.18 13.38
CA THR A 233 10.19 12.78 12.06
C THR A 233 11.45 12.80 11.20
N PRO A 234 11.35 12.69 9.87
CA PRO A 234 12.49 12.68 8.97
C PRO A 234 13.49 13.80 9.25
N GLY A 235 14.78 13.48 9.19
CA GLY A 235 15.88 14.41 9.50
C GLY A 235 16.22 14.51 10.99
N LYS A 236 15.46 13.86 11.88
CA LYS A 236 15.85 13.67 13.29
C LYS A 236 16.73 12.43 13.45
N GLU A 237 17.46 12.39 14.56
CA GLU A 237 18.23 11.22 14.96
C GLU A 237 17.29 10.04 15.27
N LEU A 238 17.71 8.83 14.88
CA LEU A 238 17.00 7.60 15.16
C LEU A 238 17.64 6.87 16.35
N ASP A 239 16.80 6.33 17.24
CA ASP A 239 17.21 5.39 18.28
C ASP A 239 16.40 4.08 18.10
N PRO A 240 16.80 3.17 17.20
CA PRO A 240 16.10 1.93 16.98
C PRO A 240 16.11 1.05 18.22
N VAL A 241 15.05 0.27 18.42
CA VAL A 241 15.01 -0.74 19.49
C VAL A 241 16.21 -1.68 19.35
N ALA A 242 16.90 -1.94 20.46
CA ALA A 242 18.08 -2.81 20.48
C ALA A 242 17.79 -4.17 19.82
N GLY A 243 18.68 -4.59 18.91
CA GLY A 243 18.54 -5.83 18.12
C GLY A 243 17.55 -5.74 16.95
N CYS A 244 16.87 -4.60 16.74
CA CYS A 244 15.89 -4.47 15.65
C CYS A 244 16.57 -4.39 14.29
N LEU A 245 17.70 -3.68 14.20
CA LEU A 245 18.49 -3.48 13.00
C LEU A 245 19.94 -3.94 13.25
N ASN A 246 20.55 -4.60 12.27
CA ASN A 246 22.01 -4.76 12.24
C ASN A 246 22.71 -3.48 11.71
N ASP A 247 24.03 -3.39 11.84
CA ASP A 247 24.82 -2.19 11.46
C ASP A 247 24.54 -1.70 10.04
N ARG A 248 24.40 -2.62 9.07
CA ARG A 248 24.06 -2.28 7.68
C ARG A 248 22.66 -1.68 7.58
N GLN A 249 21.68 -2.33 8.19
CA GLN A 249 20.29 -1.91 8.17
C GLN A 249 20.14 -0.55 8.88
N ASP A 250 20.79 -0.36 10.04
CA ASP A 250 20.79 0.89 10.79
C ASP A 250 21.38 2.04 9.96
N ALA A 251 22.57 1.86 9.37
CA ALA A 251 23.19 2.88 8.52
C ALA A 251 22.30 3.25 7.31
N ALA A 252 21.73 2.25 6.63
CA ALA A 252 20.84 2.48 5.50
C ALA A 252 19.54 3.21 5.93
N VAL A 253 18.88 2.74 6.98
CA VAL A 253 17.65 3.34 7.51
C VAL A 253 17.87 4.79 7.94
N ARG A 254 18.99 5.10 8.62
CA ARG A 254 19.35 6.49 8.98
C ARG A 254 19.54 7.37 7.75
N GLY A 255 20.25 6.87 6.74
CA GLY A 255 20.45 7.59 5.48
C GLY A 255 19.13 7.92 4.78
N LEU A 256 18.26 6.93 4.61
CA LEU A 256 16.94 7.10 3.98
C LEU A 256 16.05 8.04 4.80
N PHE A 257 16.08 7.92 6.13
CA PHE A 257 15.28 8.76 7.01
C PHE A 257 15.72 10.24 6.96
N SER A 258 17.02 10.49 6.86
CA SER A 258 17.55 11.84 6.63
C SER A 258 17.11 12.38 5.26
N GLN A 259 17.25 11.57 4.20
CA GLN A 259 16.83 11.95 2.84
C GLN A 259 15.33 12.25 2.72
N ALA A 260 14.48 11.55 3.50
CA ALA A 260 13.03 11.76 3.49
C ALA A 260 12.62 13.16 4.00
N ALA A 261 13.47 13.87 4.72
CA ALA A 261 13.25 15.27 5.11
C ALA A 261 13.42 16.26 3.94
N GLY A 262 13.95 15.79 2.81
CA GLY A 262 14.22 16.59 1.63
C GLY A 262 12.95 17.12 0.96
N VAL A 263 13.20 18.01 0.00
CA VAL A 263 12.18 18.62 -0.85
C VAL A 263 11.45 17.58 -1.69
N ARG A 264 10.29 17.97 -2.20
CA ARG A 264 9.51 17.16 -3.13
C ARG A 264 10.39 16.61 -4.27
N GLY A 265 10.28 15.31 -4.52
CA GLY A 265 10.99 14.59 -5.58
C GLY A 265 12.36 14.04 -5.17
N SER A 266 12.92 14.41 -4.00
CA SER A 266 14.19 13.88 -3.53
C SER A 266 14.05 12.70 -2.55
N ARG A 267 12.83 12.35 -2.17
CA ARG A 267 12.54 11.40 -1.08
C ARG A 267 12.74 9.96 -1.53
N PRO A 268 13.15 9.04 -0.63
CA PRO A 268 13.35 7.65 -1.00
C PRO A 268 12.06 6.97 -1.42
N ARG A 269 12.16 6.08 -2.41
CA ARG A 269 11.03 5.23 -2.81
C ARG A 269 10.83 4.09 -1.82
N PRO A 270 9.60 3.53 -1.70
CA PRO A 270 9.36 2.36 -0.84
C PRO A 270 10.32 1.19 -1.11
N SER A 271 10.74 0.96 -2.35
CA SER A 271 11.70 -0.11 -2.72
C SER A 271 13.08 0.06 -2.07
N GLU A 272 13.50 1.29 -1.80
CA GLU A 272 14.78 1.57 -1.13
C GLU A 272 14.69 1.19 0.36
N TRP A 273 13.55 1.50 1.00
CA TRP A 273 13.24 1.04 2.35
C TRP A 273 13.15 -0.48 2.45
N GLN A 274 12.51 -1.14 1.47
CA GLN A 274 12.46 -2.61 1.40
C GLN A 274 13.87 -3.20 1.39
N THR A 275 14.76 -2.67 0.56
CA THR A 275 16.16 -3.10 0.48
C THR A 275 16.89 -2.90 1.81
N ALA A 276 16.69 -1.74 2.44
CA ALA A 276 17.30 -1.38 3.72
C ALA A 276 16.82 -2.26 4.88
N LEU A 277 15.54 -2.64 4.92
CA LEU A 277 14.94 -3.44 6.01
C LEU A 277 15.04 -4.96 5.78
N SER A 278 15.31 -5.39 4.56
CA SER A 278 15.43 -6.81 4.22
C SER A 278 16.63 -7.49 4.89
N ASP A 279 16.54 -8.80 5.06
CA ASP A 279 17.67 -9.64 5.51
C ASP A 279 18.60 -10.06 4.36
N ARG A 280 18.23 -9.78 3.10
CA ARG A 280 19.07 -10.10 1.95
C ARG A 280 20.25 -9.14 1.92
N GLY A 281 21.44 -9.66 2.20
CA GLY A 281 22.69 -8.96 1.95
C GLY A 281 22.73 -8.52 0.49
N THR A 282 23.03 -7.26 0.25
CA THR A 282 23.25 -6.71 -1.09
C THR A 282 24.31 -7.58 -1.78
N ILE A 283 23.96 -8.29 -2.85
CA ILE A 283 24.97 -8.91 -3.70
C ILE A 283 25.66 -7.75 -4.40
N THR A 284 26.84 -7.37 -3.91
CA THR A 284 27.73 -6.49 -4.67
C THR A 284 28.08 -7.24 -5.94
N LEU A 285 27.43 -6.89 -7.05
CA LEU A 285 27.86 -7.33 -8.36
C LEU A 285 29.24 -6.70 -8.58
N THR A 286 30.29 -7.47 -8.35
CA THR A 286 31.63 -7.11 -8.80
C THR A 286 31.52 -6.92 -10.31
N ALA A 287 31.63 -5.68 -10.78
CA ALA A 287 31.59 -5.41 -12.21
C ALA A 287 32.68 -6.27 -12.86
N ALA A 288 32.28 -7.25 -13.67
CA ALA A 288 33.22 -7.96 -14.51
C ALA A 288 33.92 -6.91 -15.37
N ALA A 289 35.25 -6.96 -15.44
CA ALA A 289 36.03 -6.07 -16.30
C ALA A 289 35.37 -6.03 -17.69
N PRO A 290 35.16 -4.83 -18.28
CA PRO A 290 34.54 -4.74 -19.59
C PRO A 290 35.30 -5.64 -20.56
N ARG A 291 34.59 -6.55 -21.25
CA ARG A 291 35.22 -7.33 -22.31
C ARG A 291 35.92 -6.35 -23.25
N PRO A 292 37.22 -6.53 -23.57
CA PRO A 292 37.92 -5.66 -24.50
C PRO A 292 37.11 -5.60 -25.79
N ARG A 293 36.75 -4.38 -26.20
CA ARG A 293 35.96 -4.15 -27.40
C ARG A 293 36.75 -4.74 -28.58
N PRO A 294 36.17 -5.67 -29.37
CA PRO A 294 36.87 -6.21 -30.51
C PRO A 294 37.31 -5.07 -31.43
N ALA A 295 38.56 -5.12 -31.89
CA ALA A 295 39.10 -4.12 -32.80
C ALA A 295 38.23 -4.06 -34.05
N ILE A 296 37.68 -2.89 -34.35
CA ILE A 296 36.91 -2.67 -35.57
C ILE A 296 37.89 -2.72 -36.73
N ASN A 297 37.74 -3.73 -37.60
CA ASN A 297 38.53 -3.80 -38.83
C ASN A 297 37.95 -2.82 -39.85
N HIS A 298 38.53 -1.62 -39.94
CA HIS A 298 38.09 -0.55 -40.85
C HIS A 298 38.16 -0.94 -42.33
N ASN A 299 38.97 -1.94 -42.71
CA ASN A 299 39.04 -2.43 -44.09
C ASN A 299 37.74 -3.11 -44.56
N VAL A 300 36.87 -3.53 -43.63
CA VAL A 300 35.55 -4.09 -43.95
C VAL A 300 34.51 -2.98 -44.18
N LEU A 301 34.74 -1.77 -43.65
CA LEU A 301 33.81 -0.64 -43.75
C LEU A 301 34.14 0.29 -44.93
N ASP A 302 35.43 0.41 -45.29
CA ASP A 302 35.92 1.35 -46.31
C ASP A 302 36.19 0.70 -47.69
N GLY A 303 35.95 -0.60 -47.85
CA GLY A 303 36.08 -1.31 -49.12
C GLY A 303 34.93 -1.03 -50.10
N ALA A 304 35.22 -1.11 -51.41
CA ALA A 304 34.21 -0.98 -52.47
C ALA A 304 33.05 -1.97 -52.25
N ARG A 305 31.87 -1.43 -51.92
CA ARG A 305 30.68 -2.22 -51.58
C ARG A 305 30.18 -3.00 -52.79
N SER A 306 30.54 -4.29 -52.88
CA SER A 306 29.82 -5.25 -53.74
C SER A 306 28.49 -5.57 -53.08
N ARG A 307 27.42 -4.89 -53.52
CA ARG A 307 26.05 -5.16 -53.08
C ARG A 307 25.47 -6.28 -53.93
N THR A 308 25.56 -7.52 -53.47
CA THR A 308 24.71 -8.60 -53.99
C THR A 308 23.29 -8.43 -53.42
N PRO A 309 22.24 -8.41 -54.26
CA PRO A 309 20.86 -8.37 -53.77
C PRO A 309 20.55 -9.61 -52.93
N ILE A 310 20.01 -9.39 -51.73
CA ILE A 310 19.46 -10.46 -50.89
C ILE A 310 18.09 -10.83 -51.46
N ASN A 311 17.97 -12.02 -52.05
CA ASN A 311 16.68 -12.57 -52.45
C ASN A 311 15.90 -12.99 -51.20
N LEU A 312 14.94 -12.16 -50.79
CA LEU A 312 13.98 -12.50 -49.75
C LEU A 312 13.03 -13.57 -50.30
N ARG A 313 12.98 -14.74 -49.65
CA ARG A 313 11.99 -15.78 -49.95
C ARG A 313 10.59 -15.20 -49.73
N ALA A 314 9.74 -15.25 -50.76
CA ALA A 314 8.34 -14.90 -50.64
C ALA A 314 7.64 -15.84 -49.63
N PRO A 315 6.65 -15.35 -48.85
CA PRO A 315 5.92 -16.18 -47.91
C PRO A 315 5.13 -17.25 -48.67
N GLY A 316 5.35 -18.52 -48.31
CA GLY A 316 4.65 -19.65 -48.91
C GLY A 316 3.13 -19.52 -48.71
N ARG A 317 2.37 -19.51 -49.81
CA ARG A 317 0.93 -19.74 -49.80
C ARG A 317 0.69 -21.14 -49.21
N ARG A 318 -0.08 -21.23 -48.13
CA ARG A 318 -0.74 -22.48 -47.73
C ARG A 318 -1.70 -22.86 -48.85
N THR A 319 -1.41 -23.95 -49.55
CA THR A 319 -2.40 -24.65 -50.35
C THR A 319 -3.22 -25.50 -49.41
N ASP A 320 -4.47 -25.09 -49.19
CA ASP A 320 -5.53 -26.02 -48.83
C ASP A 320 -5.71 -27.00 -49.99
N SER A 321 -5.47 -28.27 -49.72
CA SER A 321 -5.89 -29.38 -50.58
C SER A 321 -6.72 -30.31 -49.72
N GLY A 322 -8.03 -30.22 -49.88
CA GLY A 322 -8.96 -31.27 -49.46
C GLY A 322 -9.00 -32.44 -50.45
N ALA A 323 -9.77 -33.46 -50.02
CA ALA A 323 -10.19 -34.69 -50.69
C ALA A 323 -9.16 -35.84 -50.75
N LEU A 324 -9.34 -36.85 -49.90
CA LEU A 324 -10.30 -37.95 -50.10
C LEU A 324 -10.64 -38.63 -48.77
#